data_AF-A0A7J8YPG6-F1
#
_entry.id   AF-A0A7J8YPG6-F1
#
_cell.length_a   1.000
_cell.length_b   1.000
_cell.length_c   1.000
_cell.angle_alpha   90.00
_cell.angle_beta   90.00
_cell.angle_gamma   90.00
#
_symmetry.space_group_name_H-M   'P 1'
#
loop_
_entity.id
_entity.type
_entity.pdbx_description
1 polymer ?
#
loop_
_entity_poly.entity_id
_entity_poly.type
_entity_poly.pdbx_seq_one_letter_code
_entity_poly.pdbx_strand_id
1 'polypeptide(L)'
;ACNVDNFLWRRENYFRAKGIVDDAVKVNTASMFLIDIALLWWRGKTTGKRQGEIRTWQEFQCELKGQFYLEFAEEKAQAKLQGITGHSGGVCSRV
;
A
#
# COMPACT_ATOMS: atom_id res chain seq x y z
N ALA A 1 1.57 3.51 13.12
CA ALA A 1 1.27 2.11 13.47
C ALA A 1 -0.18 1.94 13.96
N CYS A 2 -0.55 2.44 15.15
CA CYS A 2 -1.86 2.13 15.77
C CYS A 2 -3.11 2.44 14.93
N ASN A 3 -3.15 3.53 14.17
CA ASN A 3 -4.36 3.89 13.40
C ASN A 3 -4.66 2.94 12.22
N VAL A 4 -3.62 2.46 11.53
CA VAL A 4 -3.78 1.51 10.40
C VAL A 4 -4.20 0.14 10.92
N ASP A 5 -3.56 -0.35 11.98
CA ASP A 5 -3.94 -1.61 12.60
C ASP A 5 -5.35 -1.53 13.19
N ASN A 6 -5.71 -0.44 13.86
CA ASN A 6 -7.05 -0.24 14.41
C ASN A 6 -8.12 -0.17 13.31
N PHE A 7 -7.79 0.37 12.15
CA PHE A 7 -8.69 0.35 10.99
C PHE A 7 -8.87 -1.08 10.49
N LEU A 8 -7.77 -1.80 10.21
CA LEU A 8 -7.81 -3.15 9.68
C LEU A 8 -8.51 -4.12 10.62
N TRP A 9 -8.23 -4.03 11.92
CA TRP A 9 -8.87 -4.85 12.94
C TRP A 9 -10.38 -4.63 12.99
N ARG A 10 -10.84 -3.37 12.95
CA ARG A 10 -12.28 -3.04 12.90
C ARG A 10 -12.95 -3.56 11.63
N ARG A 11 -12.26 -3.50 10.47
CA ARG A 11 -12.77 -4.05 9.21
C ARG A 11 -12.89 -5.56 9.26
N GLU A 12 -11.86 -6.26 9.75
CA GLU A 12 -11.89 -7.71 9.91
C GLU A 12 -13.06 -8.17 10.81
N ASN A 13 -13.25 -7.47 11.94
CA ASN A 13 -14.35 -7.77 12.84
C ASN A 13 -15.72 -7.51 12.19
N TYR A 14 -15.86 -6.42 11.43
CA TYR A 14 -17.08 -6.14 10.67
C TYR A 14 -17.37 -7.24 9.63
N PHE A 15 -16.37 -7.64 8.85
CA PHE A 15 -16.53 -8.68 7.83
C PHE A 15 -16.91 -10.01 8.46
N ARG A 16 -16.26 -10.38 9.57
CA ARG A 16 -16.61 -11.58 10.34
C ARG A 16 -18.05 -11.53 10.84
N ALA A 17 -18.47 -10.42 11.45
CA ALA A 17 -19.84 -10.26 11.95
C ALA A 17 -20.91 -10.27 10.84
N LYS A 18 -20.55 -9.84 9.63
CA LYS A 18 -21.43 -9.83 8.45
C LYS A 18 -21.32 -11.07 7.56
N GLY A 19 -20.43 -12.01 7.87
CA GLY A 19 -20.20 -13.19 7.03
C GLY A 19 -19.61 -12.87 5.66
N ILE A 20 -18.93 -11.72 5.52
CA ILE A 20 -18.32 -11.31 4.25
C ILE A 20 -17.00 -12.07 4.09
N VAL A 21 -16.97 -12.98 3.11
CA VAL A 21 -15.79 -13.81 2.80
C VAL A 21 -15.13 -13.43 1.47
N ASP A 22 -15.90 -12.85 0.53
CA ASP A 22 -15.40 -12.47 -0.78
C ASP A 22 -14.42 -11.30 -0.67
N ASP A 23 -13.21 -11.51 -1.21
CA ASP A 23 -12.12 -10.56 -1.10
C ASP A 23 -12.38 -9.27 -1.86
N ALA A 24 -13.00 -9.33 -3.05
CA ALA A 24 -13.32 -8.14 -3.82
C ALA A 24 -14.35 -7.27 -3.07
N VAL A 25 -15.34 -7.88 -2.43
CA VAL A 25 -16.31 -7.20 -1.57
C VAL A 25 -15.61 -6.59 -0.34
N LYS A 26 -14.66 -7.30 0.29
CA LYS A 26 -13.89 -6.76 1.43
C LYS A 26 -13.07 -5.54 1.03
N VAL A 27 -12.31 -5.63 -0.06
CA VAL A 27 -11.47 -4.55 -0.60
C VAL A 27 -12.33 -3.34 -0.94
N ASN A 28 -13.41 -3.54 -1.69
CA ASN A 28 -14.34 -2.46 -2.06
C ASN A 28 -14.92 -1.80 -0.80
N THR A 29 -15.49 -2.60 0.11
CA THR A 29 -16.12 -2.09 1.34
C THR A 29 -15.12 -1.33 2.20
N ALA A 30 -13.91 -1.85 2.43
CA ALA A 30 -12.90 -1.15 3.23
C ALA A 30 -12.46 0.16 2.57
N SER A 31 -12.28 0.16 1.24
CA SER A 31 -11.87 1.34 0.49
C SER A 31 -12.86 2.51 0.61
N MET A 32 -14.16 2.22 0.74
CA MET A 32 -15.20 3.25 0.94
C MET A 32 -15.02 4.05 2.23
N PHE A 33 -14.29 3.51 3.21
CA PHE A 33 -14.03 4.19 4.48
C PHE A 33 -12.66 4.86 4.55
N LEU A 34 -11.89 4.86 3.46
CA LEU A 34 -10.66 5.65 3.39
C LEU A 34 -11.02 7.12 3.20
N ILE A 35 -10.30 8.00 3.90
CA ILE A 35 -10.48 9.46 3.85
C ILE A 35 -9.14 10.16 3.58
N ASP A 36 -9.20 11.41 3.17
CA ASP A 36 -8.07 12.31 2.96
C ASP A 36 -6.92 11.69 2.15
N ILE A 37 -5.72 11.61 2.74
CA ILE A 37 -4.50 11.10 2.12
C ILE A 37 -4.64 9.62 1.74
N ALA A 38 -5.36 8.82 2.54
CA ALA A 38 -5.57 7.41 2.26
C ALA A 38 -6.49 7.20 1.05
N LEU A 39 -7.51 8.05 0.90
CA LEU A 39 -8.39 8.01 -0.28
C LEU A 39 -7.63 8.42 -1.55
N LEU A 40 -6.80 9.45 -1.49
CA LEU A 40 -5.98 9.88 -2.64
C LEU A 40 -4.99 8.79 -3.08
N TRP A 41 -4.33 8.15 -2.12
CA TRP A 41 -3.46 7.02 -2.38
C TRP A 41 -4.21 5.87 -3.08
N TRP A 42 -5.39 5.51 -2.57
CA TRP A 42 -6.23 4.46 -3.16
C TRP A 42 -6.68 4.78 -4.60
N ARG A 43 -7.08 6.03 -4.86
CA ARG A 43 -7.41 6.50 -6.22
C ARG A 43 -6.21 6.41 -7.17
N GLY A 44 -5.02 6.75 -6.68
CA GLY A 44 -3.78 6.60 -7.45
C GLY A 44 -3.49 5.15 -7.82
N LYS A 45 -3.70 4.22 -6.89
CA LYS A 45 -3.52 2.77 -7.11
C LYS A 45 -4.51 2.20 -8.13
N THR A 46 -5.77 2.60 -8.07
CA THR A 46 -6.84 2.08 -8.95
C THR A 46 -6.82 2.70 -10.35
N THR A 47 -6.33 3.93 -10.49
CA THR A 47 -6.27 4.65 -11.79
C THR A 47 -4.93 4.46 -12.51
N GLY A 48 -3.88 4.06 -11.77
CA GLY A 48 -2.53 3.93 -12.31
C GLY A 48 -2.38 2.71 -13.22
N LYS A 49 -2.17 2.93 -14.52
CA LYS A 49 -1.90 1.89 -15.54
C LYS A 49 -0.68 0.96 -15.27
N ARG A 50 0.10 1.23 -14.22
CA ARG A 50 1.37 0.54 -13.92
C ARG A 50 1.35 -0.29 -12.63
N GLN A 51 0.30 -0.20 -11.82
CA GLN A 51 0.23 -0.93 -10.55
C GLN A 51 -0.83 -2.02 -10.65
N GLY A 52 -0.43 -3.25 -10.31
CA GLY A 52 -1.30 -4.41 -10.34
C GLY A 52 -2.58 -4.16 -9.57
N GLU A 53 -3.67 -4.73 -10.08
CA GLU A 53 -4.97 -4.72 -9.43
C GLU A 53 -4.86 -5.42 -8.06
N ILE A 54 -5.26 -4.73 -6.99
CA ILE A 54 -5.33 -5.32 -5.65
C ILE A 54 -6.60 -6.16 -5.61
N ARG A 55 -6.45 -7.48 -5.74
CA ARG A 55 -7.56 -8.42 -5.91
C ARG A 55 -7.93 -9.12 -4.62
N THR A 56 -6.98 -9.20 -3.68
CA THR A 56 -7.17 -9.90 -2.41
C THR A 56 -7.20 -8.93 -1.24
N TRP A 57 -7.90 -9.34 -0.18
CA TRP A 57 -7.92 -8.59 1.07
C TRP A 57 -6.52 -8.50 1.69
N GLN A 58 -5.73 -9.56 1.56
CA GLN A 58 -4.35 -9.61 2.05
C GLN A 58 -3.45 -8.61 1.33
N GLU A 59 -3.52 -8.52 0.00
CA GLU A 59 -2.76 -7.52 -0.78
C GLU A 59 -3.14 -6.10 -0.34
N PHE A 60 -4.43 -5.83 -0.13
CA PHE A 60 -4.91 -4.55 0.36
C PHE A 60 -4.30 -4.20 1.73
N GLN A 61 -4.27 -5.16 2.66
CA GLN A 61 -3.65 -4.99 3.97
C GLN A 61 -2.15 -4.70 3.86
N CYS A 62 -1.42 -5.47 3.05
CA CYS A 62 0.02 -5.28 2.83
C CYS A 62 0.34 -3.92 2.23
N GLU A 63 -0.39 -3.52 1.19
CA GLU A 63 -0.21 -2.23 0.52
C GLU A 63 -0.58 -1.06 1.42
N LEU A 64 -1.71 -1.15 2.15
CA LEU A 64 -2.11 -0.11 3.10
C LEU A 64 -1.06 0.03 4.22
N LYS A 65 -0.56 -1.09 4.77
CA LYS A 65 0.51 -1.06 5.77
C LYS A 65 1.78 -0.46 5.19
N GLY A 66 2.25 -0.91 4.02
CA GLY A 66 3.48 -0.42 3.41
C GLY A 66 3.50 1.08 3.09
N GLN A 67 2.33 1.72 3.00
CA GLN A 67 2.22 3.14 2.65
C GLN A 67 2.09 4.05 3.88
N PHE A 68 1.51 3.53 4.96
CA PHE A 68 1.21 4.30 6.17
C PHE A 68 2.01 3.84 7.41
N TYR A 69 2.86 2.81 7.28
CA TYR A 69 3.90 2.48 8.25
C TYR A 69 5.21 3.17 7.88
N LEU A 70 5.77 3.90 8.84
CA LEU A 70 7.08 4.56 8.71
C LEU A 70 8.21 3.55 8.48
N GLU A 71 8.17 2.38 9.13
CA GLU A 71 9.19 1.34 9.01
C GLU A 71 9.31 0.79 7.57
N PHE A 72 8.18 0.55 6.90
CA PHE A 72 8.17 0.19 5.48
C PHE A 72 8.46 1.38 4.55
N ALA A 73 8.16 2.61 4.97
CA ALA A 73 8.54 3.80 4.23
C ALA A 73 10.06 3.99 4.21
N GLU A 74 10.75 3.67 5.31
CA GLU A 74 12.22 3.66 5.40
C GLU A 74 12.83 2.57 4.52
N GLU A 75 12.34 1.33 4.57
CA GLU A 75 12.81 0.27 3.67
C GLU A 75 12.62 0.64 2.19
N LYS A 76 11.46 1.19 1.84
CA LYS A 76 11.16 1.61 0.47
C LYS A 76 11.98 2.83 0.04
N ALA A 77 12.23 3.76 0.95
CA ALA A 77 13.13 4.89 0.71
C ALA A 77 14.57 4.41 0.52
N GLN A 78 15.04 3.48 1.36
CA GLN A 78 16.38 2.90 1.27
C GLN A 78 16.56 2.07 0.00
N ALA A 79 15.61 1.21 -0.37
CA ALA A 79 15.63 0.46 -1.62
C ALA A 79 15.68 1.40 -2.84
N LYS A 80 14.94 2.51 -2.79
CA LYS A 80 14.96 3.52 -3.85
C LYS A 80 16.29 4.28 -3.90
N LEU A 81 16.88 4.60 -2.75
CA LEU A 81 18.23 5.20 -2.67
C LEU A 81 19.29 4.25 -3.20
N GLN A 82 19.24 2.97 -2.85
CA GLN A 82 20.15 1.93 -3.35
C GLN A 82 20.03 1.72 -4.86
N GLY A 83 18.81 1.81 -5.42
CA GLY A 83 18.60 1.80 -6.86
C GLY A 83 19.19 3.02 -7.57
N ILE A 84 19.24 4.18 -6.91
CA ILE A 84 19.86 5.40 -7.48
C ILE A 84 21.38 5.34 -7.38
N THR A 85 21.93 4.87 -6.26
CA THR A 85 23.39 4.74 -6.08
C THR A 85 23.99 3.60 -6.90
N GLY A 86 23.22 2.55 -7.20
CA GLY A 86 23.64 1.44 -8.07
C GLY A 86 23.82 1.78 -9.55
N HIS A 87 23.31 2.93 -10.02
CA HIS A 87 23.45 3.37 -11.43
C HIS A 87 24.48 4.49 -11.63
N SER A 88 25.10 5.02 -10.57
CA SER A 88 26.14 6.06 -10.65
C SER A 88 27.56 5.45 -10.64
N GLY A 89 27.80 4.47 -11.52
CA GLY A 89 29.10 3.81 -11.69
C GLY A 89 29.77 4.06 -13.04
N GLY A 90 29.29 5.02 -13.83
CA GLY A 90 29.94 5.44 -15.08
C GLY A 90 30.92 6.57 -14.81
N VAL A 91 32.18 6.22 -14.52
CA VAL A 91 33.31 7.15 -14.54
C VAL A 91 33.39 7.77 -15.93
N CYS A 92 33.00 9.03 -16.08
CA CYS A 92 33.37 9.82 -17.25
C CYS A 92 34.80 10.33 -17.05
N SER A 93 35.78 9.47 -17.30
CA SER A 93 37.16 9.89 -17.55
C SER A 93 37.21 10.46 -18.96
N ARG A 94 37.31 11.79 -19.06
CA ARG A 94 37.61 12.49 -20.31
C ARG A 94 39.12 12.46 -20.52
N VAL A 95 39.52 11.89 -21.66
CA VAL A 95 40.88 11.98 -22.25
C VAL A 95 41.24 13.44 -22.49
#